data_AF-A0A2D7XV56-F1
#
_entry.id   AF-A0A2D7XV56-F1
#
_cell.length_a   1.000
_cell.length_b   1.000
_cell.length_c   1.000
_cell.angle_alpha   90.00
_cell.angle_beta   90.00
_cell.angle_gamma   90.00
#
_symmetry.space_group_name_H-M   'P 1'
#
loop_
_entity.id
_entity.type
_entity.pdbx_description
1 polymer ?
#
loop_
_entity_poly.entity_id
_entity_poly.type
_entity_poly.pdbx_seq_one_letter_code
_entity_poly.pdbx_strand_id
1 'polypeptide(L)'
;MAQKPDIYTRVTNKIIADLETGVRTWHQPWNAEHLAGRITRPLRHNGVAYRGLNIILLWAASVATGYSAPIWMTYRQAQALGGQVRKGSKGETVVYADKLRRTETDDKGEEREVAIPFLKAYTVFNVEQVEGLPDHYYATAQQMPEGIERDVAAEAFFAATGADIRHGGNRAYYALQPDYVQMPPFEAFEDPAAYYATVAHEVTHNAEVRIMPRRPSQAVAQLEVQSRMSA
;
A
#
# COMPACT_ATOMS: atom_id res chain seq x y z
N MET A 1 0.47 -31.54 23.30
CA MET A 1 -0.45 -30.93 22.32
C MET A 1 0.26 -29.72 21.74
N ALA A 2 0.55 -29.70 20.45
CA ALA A 2 1.24 -28.58 19.81
C ALA A 2 0.35 -27.33 19.92
N GLN A 3 0.85 -26.30 20.63
CA GLN A 3 0.20 -25.00 20.72
C GLN A 3 0.03 -24.46 19.30
N LYS A 4 -1.22 -24.24 18.87
CA LYS A 4 -1.51 -23.57 17.60
C LYS A 4 -0.72 -22.25 17.63
N PRO A 5 0.19 -21.98 16.66
CA PRO A 5 0.94 -20.75 16.69
C PRO A 5 -0.06 -19.59 16.68
N ASP A 6 0.07 -18.75 17.69
CA ASP A 6 -0.74 -17.55 17.87
C ASP A 6 -0.71 -16.74 16.57
N ILE A 7 -1.84 -16.16 16.18
CA ILE A 7 -1.95 -15.34 14.96
C ILE A 7 -0.88 -14.25 14.98
N TYR A 8 -0.59 -13.70 16.16
CA TYR A 8 0.52 -12.79 16.38
C TYR A 8 1.87 -13.41 15.98
N THR A 9 2.20 -14.60 16.48
CA THR A 9 3.44 -15.30 16.13
C THR A 9 3.55 -15.55 14.62
N ARG A 10 2.46 -15.94 13.94
CA ARG A 10 2.51 -16.18 12.49
C ARG A 10 2.75 -14.91 11.69
N VAL A 11 2.07 -13.82 12.05
CA VAL A 11 2.24 -12.52 11.40
C VAL A 11 3.64 -11.98 11.68
N THR A 12 4.08 -12.00 12.93
CA THR A 12 5.42 -11.56 13.34
C THR A 12 6.51 -12.36 12.64
N ASN A 13 6.38 -13.69 12.52
CA ASN A 13 7.37 -14.51 11.84
C ASN A 13 7.41 -14.23 10.33
N LYS A 14 6.27 -13.96 9.68
CA LYS A 14 6.26 -13.52 8.27
C LYS A 14 7.01 -12.19 8.13
N ILE A 15 6.71 -11.25 9.01
CA ILE A 15 7.37 -9.95 9.06
C ILE A 15 8.89 -10.09 9.28
N ILE A 16 9.33 -10.97 10.20
CA ILE A 16 10.75 -11.26 10.45
C ILE A 16 11.42 -11.88 9.22
N ALA A 17 10.79 -12.88 8.59
CA ALA A 17 11.34 -13.53 7.40
C ALA A 17 11.51 -12.52 6.24
N ASP A 18 10.56 -11.61 6.06
CA ASP A 18 10.67 -10.57 5.06
C ASP A 18 11.89 -9.66 5.35
N LEU A 19 12.14 -9.29 6.62
CA LEU A 19 13.34 -8.52 6.99
C LEU A 19 14.65 -9.26 6.74
N GLU A 20 14.70 -10.56 7.01
CA GLU A 20 15.90 -11.38 6.82
C GLU A 20 16.31 -11.44 5.34
N THR A 21 15.33 -11.33 4.42
CA THR A 21 15.57 -11.18 2.99
C THR A 21 15.95 -9.76 2.56
N GLY A 22 16.11 -8.84 3.52
CA GLY A 22 16.38 -7.41 3.27
C GLY A 22 15.14 -6.59 2.91
N VAL A 23 13.95 -7.21 2.90
CA VAL A 23 12.67 -6.56 2.60
C VAL A 23 12.09 -5.98 3.89
N ARG A 24 12.30 -4.69 4.12
CA ARG A 24 11.70 -4.01 5.26
C ARG A 24 10.21 -3.75 4.99
N THR A 25 9.33 -4.57 5.56
CA THR A 25 7.87 -4.54 5.30
C THR A 25 7.14 -3.33 5.89
N TRP A 26 7.56 -2.81 7.04
CA TRP A 26 6.97 -1.64 7.69
C TRP A 26 7.71 -0.33 7.41
N HIS A 27 8.92 -0.45 6.86
CA HIS A 27 9.56 0.68 6.22
C HIS A 27 8.75 0.84 4.95
N GLN A 28 8.09 1.99 4.80
CA GLN A 28 7.69 2.42 3.46
C GLN A 28 8.85 2.06 2.55
N PRO A 29 8.61 1.36 1.43
CA PRO A 29 9.61 1.37 0.40
C PRO A 29 9.66 2.87 0.08
N TRP A 30 10.69 3.59 0.51
CA TRP A 30 10.97 4.98 0.09
C TRP A 30 11.54 4.89 -1.31
N ASN A 31 10.68 4.32 -2.12
CA ASN A 31 10.90 3.70 -3.39
C ASN A 31 9.50 3.30 -3.86
N ALA A 32 8.53 2.83 -3.07
CA ALA A 32 7.12 2.70 -3.45
C ALA A 32 6.33 4.03 -3.55
N GLU A 33 6.99 5.09 -4.02
CA GLU A 33 6.45 5.94 -5.10
C GLU A 33 6.48 5.23 -6.48
N HIS A 34 6.99 3.98 -6.51
CA HIS A 34 7.16 3.03 -7.64
C HIS A 34 5.88 2.54 -8.31
N LEU A 35 4.79 3.30 -8.28
CA LEU A 35 3.58 3.07 -9.04
C LEU A 35 2.91 4.43 -9.17
N ALA A 36 3.50 5.31 -9.98
CA ALA A 36 2.85 6.58 -10.30
C ALA A 36 1.46 6.24 -10.88
N GLY A 37 0.42 6.67 -10.15
CA GLY A 37 -0.99 6.40 -10.44
C GLY A 37 -1.60 5.10 -9.88
N ARG A 38 -0.89 4.23 -9.15
CA ARG A 38 -1.36 2.83 -8.92
C ARG A 38 -1.17 2.22 -7.52
N ILE A 39 -0.83 2.99 -6.48
CA ILE A 39 -0.96 2.50 -5.10
C ILE A 39 -2.27 3.02 -4.49
N THR A 40 -3.38 2.53 -5.03
CA THR A 40 -4.65 2.62 -4.29
C THR A 40 -4.56 1.69 -3.08
N ARG A 41 -5.05 2.15 -1.93
CA ARG A 41 -5.17 1.30 -0.72
C ARG A 41 -5.84 -0.01 -1.12
N PRO A 42 -5.38 -1.18 -0.63
CA PRO A 42 -6.05 -2.43 -0.91
C PRO A 42 -7.52 -2.28 -0.54
N LEU A 43 -8.41 -2.69 -1.44
CA LEU A 43 -9.85 -2.56 -1.30
C LEU A 43 -10.47 -3.92 -1.02
N ARG A 44 -11.52 -3.94 -0.21
CA ARG A 44 -12.40 -5.10 -0.08
C ARG A 44 -13.27 -5.21 -1.34
N HIS A 45 -13.94 -6.35 -1.51
CA HIS A 45 -14.88 -6.59 -2.62
C HIS A 45 -16.00 -5.53 -2.79
N ASN A 46 -16.24 -4.69 -1.77
CA ASN A 46 -17.24 -3.62 -1.78
C ASN A 46 -16.63 -2.22 -1.93
N GLY A 47 -15.35 -2.11 -2.31
CA GLY A 47 -14.64 -0.84 -2.48
C GLY A 47 -14.15 -0.19 -1.19
N VAL A 48 -14.45 -0.75 -0.01
CA VAL A 48 -13.97 -0.19 1.26
C VAL A 48 -12.49 -0.53 1.47
N ALA A 49 -11.68 0.49 1.73
CA ALA A 49 -10.25 0.32 1.95
C ALA A 49 -9.93 -0.51 3.22
N TYR A 50 -8.91 -1.37 3.12
CA TYR A 50 -8.31 -2.03 4.28
C TYR A 50 -7.61 -1.01 5.20
N ARG A 51 -7.44 -1.39 6.47
CA ARG A 51 -6.90 -0.54 7.54
C ARG A 51 -5.79 -1.27 8.30
N GLY A 52 -4.86 -0.48 8.85
CA GLY A 52 -3.78 -0.95 9.71
C GLY A 52 -2.88 -1.98 9.03
N LEU A 53 -2.51 -3.01 9.78
CA LEU A 53 -1.57 -4.06 9.36
C LEU A 53 -1.95 -4.75 8.03
N ASN A 54 -3.25 -4.85 7.72
CA ASN A 54 -3.69 -5.48 6.48
C ASN A 54 -3.23 -4.72 5.23
N ILE A 55 -3.01 -3.42 5.33
CA ILE A 55 -2.47 -2.64 4.20
C ILE A 55 -1.08 -3.16 3.85
N ILE A 56 -0.21 -3.30 4.85
CA ILE A 56 1.17 -3.75 4.70
C ILE A 56 1.20 -5.20 4.16
N LEU A 57 0.41 -6.09 4.76
CA LEU A 57 0.36 -7.49 4.35
C LEU A 57 -0.07 -7.66 2.89
N LEU A 58 -1.07 -6.90 2.44
CA LEU A 58 -1.59 -7.00 1.08
C LEU A 58 -0.69 -6.30 0.05
N TRP A 59 -0.04 -5.19 0.40
CA TRP A 59 0.98 -4.59 -0.46
C TRP A 59 2.18 -5.50 -0.65
N ALA A 60 2.71 -6.08 0.44
CA ALA A 60 3.79 -7.06 0.35
C ALA A 60 3.42 -8.22 -0.58
N ALA A 61 2.19 -8.73 -0.46
CA ALA A 61 1.69 -9.77 -1.35
C ALA A 61 1.60 -9.31 -2.81
N SER A 62 1.01 -8.15 -3.08
CA SER A 62 0.92 -7.57 -4.43
C SER A 62 2.30 -7.44 -5.08
N VAL A 63 3.30 -6.94 -4.36
CA VAL A 63 4.67 -6.79 -4.88
C VAL A 63 5.32 -8.15 -5.13
N ALA A 64 5.19 -9.10 -4.20
CA ALA A 64 5.83 -10.41 -4.31
C ALA A 64 5.28 -11.26 -5.46
N THR A 65 4.01 -11.08 -5.81
CA THR A 65 3.33 -11.87 -6.87
C THR A 65 3.06 -11.09 -8.16
N GLY A 66 3.22 -9.76 -8.14
CA GLY A 66 2.99 -8.89 -9.29
C GLY A 66 1.53 -8.53 -9.53
N TYR A 67 0.64 -8.60 -8.52
CA TYR A 67 -0.75 -8.18 -8.69
C TYR A 67 -0.85 -6.67 -8.89
N SER A 68 -1.61 -6.28 -9.91
CA SER A 68 -1.89 -4.90 -10.29
C SER A 68 -3.24 -4.39 -9.73
N ALA A 69 -4.22 -5.28 -9.58
CA ALA A 69 -5.54 -4.92 -9.08
C ALA A 69 -5.52 -4.74 -7.55
N PRO A 70 -6.14 -3.67 -7.03
CA PRO A 70 -6.13 -3.40 -5.59
C PRO A 70 -7.19 -4.16 -4.81
N ILE A 71 -8.06 -4.92 -5.47
CA ILE A 71 -9.24 -5.53 -4.85
C ILE A 71 -8.92 -6.94 -4.34
N TRP A 72 -9.28 -7.19 -3.08
CA TRP A 72 -9.10 -8.46 -2.40
C TRP A 72 -10.42 -8.94 -1.78
N MET A 73 -10.70 -10.23 -1.94
CA MET A 73 -11.94 -10.84 -1.46
C MET A 73 -11.72 -12.25 -0.91
N THR A 74 -12.57 -12.69 0.01
CA THR A 74 -12.55 -14.06 0.50
C THR A 74 -13.09 -15.03 -0.54
N TYR A 75 -12.76 -16.31 -0.41
CA TYR A 75 -13.28 -17.37 -1.30
C TYR A 75 -14.82 -17.37 -1.37
N ARG A 76 -15.49 -17.21 -0.22
CA ARG A 76 -16.96 -17.19 -0.17
C ARG A 76 -17.55 -15.96 -0.87
N GLN A 77 -16.86 -14.81 -0.81
CA GLN A 77 -17.29 -13.60 -1.52
C GLN A 77 -17.12 -13.77 -3.04
N ALA A 78 -16.00 -14.35 -3.48
CA ALA A 78 -15.81 -14.70 -4.89
C ALA A 78 -16.95 -15.60 -5.40
N GLN A 79 -17.25 -16.69 -4.67
CA GLN A 79 -18.34 -17.60 -5.05
C GLN A 79 -19.71 -16.92 -5.07
N ALA A 80 -20.00 -16.04 -4.10
CA ALA A 80 -21.26 -15.30 -4.06
C ALA A 80 -21.43 -14.35 -5.26
N LEU A 81 -20.32 -13.92 -5.87
CA LEU A 81 -20.29 -13.08 -7.07
C LEU A 81 -20.23 -13.90 -8.37
N GLY A 82 -20.36 -15.23 -8.29
CA GLY A 82 -20.25 -16.13 -9.44
C GLY A 82 -18.81 -16.47 -9.86
N GLY A 83 -17.82 -15.94 -9.14
CA GLY A 83 -16.41 -16.16 -9.42
C GLY A 83 -15.84 -17.43 -8.76
N GLN A 84 -14.84 -18.01 -9.39
CA GLN A 84 -14.12 -19.19 -8.92
C GLN A 84 -12.63 -18.89 -8.79
N VAL A 85 -12.07 -19.08 -7.59
CA VAL A 85 -10.61 -18.97 -7.39
C VAL A 85 -9.92 -20.07 -8.19
N ARG A 86 -8.92 -19.70 -9.01
CA ARG A 86 -8.15 -20.64 -9.82
C ARG A 86 -7.50 -21.71 -8.97
N LYS A 87 -7.56 -22.96 -9.45
CA LYS A 87 -6.98 -24.12 -8.75
C LYS A 87 -5.47 -23.90 -8.56
N GLY A 88 -4.99 -24.09 -7.32
CA GLY A 88 -3.59 -23.90 -6.97
C GLY A 88 -3.22 -22.47 -6.53
N SER A 89 -4.15 -21.50 -6.61
CA SER A 89 -3.91 -20.15 -6.10
C SER A 89 -3.69 -20.15 -4.59
N LYS A 90 -2.69 -19.41 -4.13
CA LYS A 90 -2.41 -19.19 -2.71
C LYS A 90 -3.11 -17.91 -2.25
N GLY A 91 -3.87 -18.00 -1.17
CA GLY A 91 -4.51 -16.83 -0.56
C GLY A 91 -3.63 -16.18 0.50
N GLU A 92 -3.87 -14.90 0.75
CA GLU A 92 -3.16 -14.09 1.73
C GLU A 92 -3.94 -13.97 3.03
N THR A 93 -3.21 -13.88 4.14
CA THR A 93 -3.82 -13.70 5.46
C THR A 93 -4.05 -12.23 5.76
N VAL A 94 -5.29 -11.89 6.11
CA VAL A 94 -5.64 -10.60 6.73
C VAL A 94 -6.21 -10.84 8.12
N VAL A 95 -6.09 -9.84 8.98
CA VAL A 95 -6.45 -9.91 10.39
C VAL A 95 -7.54 -8.90 10.72
N TYR A 96 -8.54 -9.33 11.48
CA TYR A 96 -9.63 -8.51 11.98
C TYR A 96 -9.63 -8.55 13.50
N ALA A 97 -9.47 -7.39 14.12
CA ALA A 97 -9.56 -7.22 15.56
C ALA A 97 -10.87 -6.51 15.90
N ASP A 98 -11.62 -7.03 16.86
CA ASP A 98 -12.86 -6.42 17.35
C ASP A 98 -13.15 -6.88 18.78
N LYS A 99 -14.19 -6.34 19.43
CA LYS A 99 -14.60 -6.69 20.79
C LYS A 99 -15.96 -7.38 20.76
N LEU A 100 -16.04 -8.57 21.34
CA LEU A 100 -17.31 -9.25 21.60
C LEU A 100 -17.88 -8.71 22.90
N ARG A 101 -19.12 -8.24 22.89
CA ARG A 101 -19.82 -7.87 24.13
C ARG A 101 -20.51 -9.08 24.71
N ARG A 102 -20.29 -9.34 25.99
CA ARG A 102 -20.92 -10.42 26.76
C ARG A 102 -21.44 -9.84 28.06
N THR A 103 -22.69 -10.12 28.38
CA THR A 103 -23.23 -9.83 29.70
C THR A 103 -22.76 -10.91 30.66
N GLU A 104 -22.05 -10.51 31.70
CA GLU A 104 -21.65 -11.39 32.80
C GLU A 104 -22.31 -10.90 34.08
N THR A 105 -22.84 -11.84 34.86
CA THR A 105 -23.39 -11.55 36.19
C THR A 105 -22.25 -11.60 37.18
N ASP A 106 -22.05 -10.52 37.95
CA ASP A 106 -21.02 -10.48 38.98
C ASP A 106 -21.39 -11.35 40.19
N ASP A 107 -20.45 -11.50 41.13
CA ASP A 107 -20.64 -12.28 42.35
C ASP A 107 -21.75 -11.72 43.28
N LYS A 108 -22.28 -10.52 42.97
CA LYS A 108 -23.38 -9.85 43.68
C LYS A 108 -24.72 -9.95 42.93
N GLY A 109 -24.78 -10.63 41.79
CA GLY A 109 -25.99 -10.78 40.99
C GLY A 109 -26.28 -9.62 40.04
N GLU A 110 -25.37 -8.65 39.89
CA GLU A 110 -25.55 -7.53 38.96
C GLU A 110 -25.01 -7.88 37.56
N GLU A 111 -25.81 -7.58 36.54
CA GLU A 111 -25.41 -7.75 35.14
C GLU A 111 -24.44 -6.65 34.72
N ARG A 112 -23.24 -7.04 34.29
CA ARG A 112 -22.23 -6.13 33.74
C ARG A 112 -21.89 -6.51 32.31
N GLU A 113 -21.90 -5.51 31.42
CA GLU A 113 -21.46 -5.68 30.04
C GLU A 113 -19.93 -5.71 29.99
N VAL A 114 -19.35 -6.85 29.63
CA VAL A 114 -17.91 -7.07 29.48
C VAL A 114 -17.55 -7.14 27.99
N ALA A 115 -16.58 -6.32 27.57
CA ALA A 115 -16.07 -6.31 26.21
C ALA A 115 -14.80 -7.17 26.10
N ILE A 116 -14.92 -8.34 25.48
CA ILE A 116 -13.83 -9.30 25.30
C ILE A 116 -13.18 -9.05 23.93
N PRO A 117 -11.92 -8.56 23.85
CA PRO A 117 -11.23 -8.39 22.58
C PRO A 117 -10.96 -9.74 21.92
N PHE A 118 -11.18 -9.84 20.62
CA PHE A 118 -10.85 -11.01 19.82
C PHE A 118 -10.14 -10.64 18.52
N LEU A 119 -9.41 -11.61 17.99
CA LEU A 119 -8.69 -11.52 16.72
C LEU A 119 -9.12 -12.67 15.80
N LYS A 120 -9.50 -12.35 14.56
CA LYS A 120 -9.84 -13.34 13.53
C LYS A 120 -8.93 -13.17 12.34
N ALA A 121 -8.32 -14.26 11.88
CA ALA A 121 -7.61 -14.30 10.61
C ALA A 121 -8.56 -14.77 9.50
N TYR A 122 -8.50 -14.09 8.35
CA TYR A 122 -9.21 -14.48 7.14
C TYR A 122 -8.21 -14.70 6.01
N THR A 123 -8.56 -15.61 5.10
CA THR A 123 -7.84 -15.80 3.84
C THR A 123 -8.55 -15.04 2.74
N VAL A 124 -7.82 -14.16 2.06
CA VAL A 124 -8.31 -13.37 0.92
C VAL A 124 -7.48 -13.67 -0.33
N PHE A 125 -8.09 -13.46 -1.47
CA PHE A 125 -7.52 -13.64 -2.79
C PHE A 125 -7.62 -12.33 -3.54
N ASN A 126 -6.60 -12.00 -4.32
CA ASN A 126 -6.67 -10.89 -5.24
C ASN A 126 -7.69 -11.24 -6.34
N VAL A 127 -8.44 -10.26 -6.84
CA VAL A 127 -9.38 -10.46 -7.95
C VAL A 127 -8.73 -11.09 -9.17
N GLU A 128 -7.45 -10.81 -9.42
CA GLU A 128 -6.69 -11.43 -10.51
C GLU A 128 -6.57 -12.94 -10.36
N GLN A 129 -6.75 -13.52 -9.16
CA GLN A 129 -6.72 -14.97 -8.90
C GLN A 129 -8.09 -15.66 -9.10
N VAL A 130 -9.13 -14.89 -9.38
CA VAL A 130 -10.51 -15.37 -9.49
C VAL A 130 -10.94 -15.29 -10.95
N GLU A 131 -11.57 -16.33 -11.48
CA GLU A 131 -12.19 -16.35 -12.81
C GLU A 131 -13.70 -16.16 -12.70
N GLY A 132 -14.34 -15.53 -13.68
CA GLY A 132 -15.80 -15.38 -13.74
C GLY A 132 -16.38 -14.29 -12.83
N LEU A 133 -15.57 -13.35 -12.33
CA LEU A 133 -16.10 -12.15 -11.69
C LEU A 133 -16.67 -11.17 -12.73
N PRO A 134 -17.58 -10.26 -12.33
CA PRO A 134 -17.98 -9.13 -13.18
C PRO A 134 -16.79 -8.25 -13.60
N ASP A 135 -16.81 -7.73 -14.84
CA ASP A 135 -15.70 -7.00 -15.47
C ASP A 135 -15.15 -5.83 -14.64
N HIS A 136 -16.02 -5.13 -13.90
CA HIS A 136 -15.62 -4.00 -13.05
C HIS A 136 -14.64 -4.40 -11.92
N TYR A 137 -14.55 -5.69 -11.57
CA TYR A 137 -13.54 -6.18 -10.63
C TYR A 137 -12.15 -6.35 -11.24
N TYR A 138 -12.07 -6.51 -12.56
CA TYR A 138 -10.80 -6.60 -13.30
C TYR A 138 -10.35 -5.26 -13.87
N ALA A 139 -11.20 -4.23 -13.79
CA ALA A 139 -10.87 -2.89 -14.26
C ALA A 139 -9.67 -2.35 -13.49
N THR A 140 -8.52 -2.31 -14.16
CA THR A 140 -7.36 -1.52 -13.74
C THR A 140 -7.77 -0.03 -13.74
N ALA A 141 -7.17 0.78 -12.87
CA ALA A 141 -7.36 2.23 -12.86
C ALA A 141 -7.30 2.78 -14.31
N GLN A 142 -8.33 3.54 -14.69
CA GLN A 142 -8.47 4.05 -16.05
C GLN A 142 -7.23 4.87 -16.41
N GLN A 143 -6.59 4.52 -17.52
CA GLN A 143 -5.57 5.38 -18.12
C GLN A 143 -6.22 6.69 -18.54
N MET A 144 -5.45 7.77 -18.49
CA MET A 144 -5.87 9.06 -19.01
C MET A 144 -6.36 8.89 -20.46
N PRO A 145 -7.52 9.46 -20.84
CA PRO A 145 -8.01 9.41 -22.21
C PRO A 145 -6.98 9.90 -23.22
N GLU A 146 -6.91 9.27 -24.39
CA GLU A 146 -6.06 9.75 -25.49
C GLU A 146 -6.45 11.18 -25.89
N GLY A 147 -5.46 12.04 -26.10
CA GLY A 147 -5.65 13.42 -26.56
C GLY A 147 -5.78 14.48 -25.46
N ILE A 148 -5.58 14.13 -24.18
CA ILE A 148 -5.44 15.15 -23.13
C ILE A 148 -4.10 15.88 -23.28
N GLU A 149 -4.16 17.20 -23.39
CA GLU A 149 -2.98 18.06 -23.51
C GLU A 149 -2.28 18.28 -22.17
N ARG A 150 -0.95 18.48 -22.25
CA ARG A 150 -0.11 18.88 -21.13
C ARG A 150 -0.35 20.34 -20.75
N ASP A 151 -0.23 20.66 -19.47
CA ASP A 151 -0.38 22.03 -18.98
C ASP A 151 0.89 22.83 -19.30
N VAL A 152 0.78 23.79 -20.20
CA VAL A 152 1.89 24.62 -20.68
C VAL A 152 2.58 25.39 -19.55
N ALA A 153 1.82 25.89 -18.57
CA ALA A 153 2.38 26.63 -17.45
C ALA A 153 3.15 25.71 -16.50
N ALA A 154 2.62 24.50 -16.25
CA ALA A 154 3.30 23.50 -15.44
C ALA A 154 4.60 22.99 -16.11
N GLU A 155 4.58 22.71 -17.42
CA GLU A 155 5.77 22.32 -18.18
C GLU A 155 6.85 23.41 -18.11
N ALA A 156 6.47 24.69 -18.32
CA ALA A 156 7.39 25.81 -18.22
C ALA A 156 7.98 25.96 -16.81
N PHE A 157 7.16 25.79 -15.77
CA PHE A 157 7.60 25.82 -14.38
C PHE A 157 8.64 24.73 -14.09
N PHE A 158 8.35 23.47 -14.44
CA PHE A 158 9.28 22.37 -14.17
C PHE A 158 10.55 22.45 -15.01
N ALA A 159 10.46 22.88 -16.27
CA ALA A 159 11.64 23.15 -17.08
C ALA A 159 12.55 24.22 -16.44
N ALA A 160 11.97 25.27 -15.84
CA ALA A 160 12.72 26.33 -15.17
C ALA A 160 13.42 25.87 -13.88
N THR A 161 13.01 24.75 -13.28
CA THR A 161 13.71 24.18 -12.11
C THR A 161 15.08 23.59 -12.47
N GLY A 162 15.30 23.24 -13.73
CA GLY A 162 16.53 22.59 -14.19
C GLY A 162 16.70 21.15 -13.68
N ALA A 163 15.63 20.50 -13.20
CA ALA A 163 15.63 19.09 -12.88
C ALA A 163 15.68 18.25 -14.17
N ASP A 164 16.54 17.22 -14.21
CA ASP A 164 16.55 16.23 -15.29
C ASP A 164 15.37 15.27 -15.10
N ILE A 165 14.28 15.49 -15.83
CA ILE A 165 13.07 14.66 -15.77
C ILE A 165 13.08 13.70 -16.96
N ARG A 166 13.05 12.39 -16.69
CA ARG A 166 13.07 11.32 -17.69
C ARG A 166 11.80 10.51 -17.63
N HIS A 167 11.35 10.02 -18.79
CA HIS A 167 10.13 9.22 -18.90
C HIS A 167 10.44 7.78 -19.29
N GLY A 168 9.74 6.83 -18.66
CA GLY A 168 9.92 5.40 -18.92
C GLY A 168 9.49 4.52 -17.74
N GLY A 169 9.30 3.23 -18.02
CA GLY A 169 8.86 2.27 -17.01
C GLY A 169 7.48 2.61 -16.43
N ASN A 170 7.23 2.14 -15.21
CA ASN A 170 5.96 2.31 -14.48
C ASN A 170 6.13 2.93 -13.08
N ARG A 171 7.26 3.62 -12.85
CA ARG A 171 7.67 4.17 -11.55
C ARG A 171 8.01 5.65 -11.65
N ALA A 172 7.57 6.45 -10.67
CA ALA A 172 8.10 7.79 -10.42
C ALA A 172 9.07 7.72 -9.24
N TYR A 173 10.20 8.42 -9.33
CA TYR A 173 11.17 8.55 -8.22
C TYR A 173 12.24 9.59 -8.54
N TYR A 174 12.80 10.23 -7.52
CA TYR A 174 14.08 10.93 -7.62
C TYR A 174 15.27 10.00 -7.34
N ALA A 175 16.19 9.93 -8.29
CA ALA A 175 17.40 9.13 -8.24
C ALA A 175 18.57 9.96 -7.68
N LEU A 176 18.90 9.77 -6.41
CA LEU A 176 19.86 10.60 -5.67
C LEU A 176 21.28 10.64 -6.27
N GLN A 177 21.88 9.48 -6.54
CA GLN A 177 23.26 9.39 -7.05
C GLN A 177 23.42 9.87 -8.51
N PRO A 178 22.53 9.49 -9.44
CA PRO A 178 22.61 9.96 -10.82
C PRO A 178 21.89 11.31 -11.06
N ASP A 179 21.31 11.94 -10.03
CA ASP A 179 20.64 13.27 -10.03
C ASP A 179 19.60 13.44 -11.16
N TYR A 180 18.56 12.59 -11.18
CA TYR A 180 17.44 12.74 -12.11
C TYR A 180 16.11 12.30 -11.50
N VAL A 181 15.00 12.84 -12.00
CA VAL A 181 13.64 12.43 -11.70
C VAL A 181 13.18 11.45 -12.78
N GLN A 182 12.87 10.22 -12.41
CA GLN A 182 12.17 9.26 -13.26
C GLN A 182 10.68 9.49 -13.13
N MET A 183 9.96 9.46 -14.25
CA MET A 183 8.51 9.48 -14.34
C MET A 183 8.03 8.35 -15.25
N PRO A 184 6.84 7.76 -15.02
CA PRO A 184 6.17 6.97 -16.05
C PRO A 184 5.72 7.86 -17.22
N PRO A 185 5.33 7.25 -18.35
CA PRO A 185 4.65 7.97 -19.43
C PRO A 185 3.45 8.76 -18.88
N PHE A 186 3.18 9.91 -19.48
CA PHE A 186 2.12 10.84 -19.05
C PHE A 186 0.74 10.16 -19.08
N GLU A 187 0.53 9.31 -20.06
CA GLU A 187 -0.68 8.53 -20.32
C GLU A 187 -0.93 7.44 -19.27
N ALA A 188 0.06 7.13 -18.43
CA ALA A 188 -0.07 6.16 -17.35
C ALA A 188 -0.82 6.71 -16.13
N PHE A 189 -1.04 8.02 -16.07
CA PHE A 189 -1.74 8.70 -14.98
C PHE A 189 -3.25 8.75 -15.24
N GLU A 190 -4.02 9.11 -14.22
CA GLU A 190 -5.48 9.26 -14.31
C GLU A 190 -5.86 10.58 -15.00
N ASP A 191 -5.15 11.65 -14.68
CA ASP A 191 -5.32 12.99 -15.25
C ASP A 191 -4.01 13.81 -15.19
N PRO A 192 -3.94 14.98 -15.85
CA PRO A 192 -2.74 15.82 -15.84
C PRO A 192 -2.37 16.35 -14.46
N ALA A 193 -3.35 16.62 -13.59
CA ALA A 193 -3.09 17.15 -12.26
C ALA A 193 -2.37 16.11 -11.39
N ALA A 194 -2.75 14.84 -11.49
CA ALA A 194 -2.08 13.72 -10.84
C ALA A 194 -0.63 13.56 -11.33
N TYR A 195 -0.40 13.72 -12.64
CA TYR A 195 0.95 13.73 -13.20
C TYR A 195 1.80 14.86 -12.62
N TYR A 196 1.35 16.12 -12.70
CA TYR A 196 2.14 17.27 -12.26
C TYR A 196 2.32 17.34 -10.74
N ALA A 197 1.34 16.85 -9.95
CA ALA A 197 1.50 16.69 -8.52
C ALA A 197 2.61 15.69 -8.18
N THR A 198 2.73 14.61 -8.97
CA THR A 198 3.80 13.63 -8.80
C THR A 198 5.15 14.21 -9.20
N VAL A 199 5.24 14.94 -10.31
CA VAL A 199 6.48 15.66 -10.70
C VAL A 199 6.91 16.64 -9.60
N ALA A 200 5.98 17.41 -9.04
CA ALA A 200 6.27 18.35 -7.94
C ALA A 200 6.86 17.65 -6.72
N HIS A 201 6.33 16.46 -6.38
CA HIS A 201 6.82 15.66 -5.27
C HIS A 201 8.29 15.26 -5.47
N GLU A 202 8.61 14.66 -6.62
CA GLU A 202 9.97 14.20 -6.90
C GLU A 202 10.98 15.34 -7.07
N VAL A 203 10.55 16.45 -7.67
CA VAL A 203 11.38 17.66 -7.79
C VAL A 203 11.63 18.28 -6.41
N THR A 204 10.72 18.14 -5.45
CA THR A 204 10.96 18.57 -4.06
C THR A 204 12.08 17.74 -3.42
N HIS A 205 12.10 16.42 -3.63
CA HIS A 205 13.22 15.57 -3.20
C HIS A 205 14.54 15.96 -3.87
N ASN A 206 14.50 16.32 -5.16
CA ASN A 206 15.67 16.87 -5.87
C ASN A 206 16.18 18.17 -5.22
N ALA A 207 15.26 19.10 -4.93
CA ALA A 207 15.57 20.42 -4.38
C ALA A 207 16.05 20.34 -2.93
N GLU A 208 15.49 19.47 -2.09
CA GLU A 208 15.93 19.25 -0.71
C GLU A 208 17.42 18.90 -0.65
N VAL A 209 17.86 18.02 -1.55
CA VAL A 209 19.25 17.57 -1.64
C VAL A 209 20.17 18.66 -2.19
N ARG A 210 19.68 19.51 -3.10
CA ARG A 210 20.45 20.64 -3.66
C ARG A 210 20.56 21.85 -2.74
N ILE A 211 19.53 22.16 -1.95
CA ILE A 211 19.43 23.40 -1.15
C ILE A 211 19.93 23.21 0.29
N MET A 212 19.82 22.01 0.86
CA MET A 212 20.28 21.70 2.22
C MET A 212 21.41 20.66 2.25
N PRO A 213 22.68 21.07 2.19
CA PRO A 213 23.79 20.16 2.48
C PRO A 213 23.94 20.05 4.00
N ARG A 214 23.37 19.02 4.65
CA ARG A 214 23.81 18.64 6.02
C ARG A 214 24.48 17.28 5.95
N ARG A 215 25.82 17.25 6.04
CA ARG A 215 26.66 17.05 7.24
C ARG A 215 26.53 15.63 7.86
N PRO A 216 27.66 15.05 8.33
CA PRO A 216 27.90 13.60 8.29
C PRO A 216 27.06 12.77 9.30
N SER A 217 26.35 11.80 8.73
CA SER A 217 25.99 10.43 9.14
C SER A 217 25.83 9.95 10.60
N GLN A 218 25.93 10.74 11.68
CA GLN A 218 25.85 10.15 13.04
C GLN A 218 24.84 10.76 14.04
N ALA A 219 24.15 11.86 13.73
CA ALA A 219 23.30 12.54 14.73
C ALA A 219 21.76 12.35 14.57
N VAL A 220 21.29 11.49 13.67
CA VAL A 220 19.83 11.40 13.35
C VAL A 220 19.03 10.56 14.36
N ALA A 221 19.67 9.69 15.14
CA ALA A 221 18.95 8.75 16.00
C ALA A 221 18.20 9.38 17.19
N GLN A 222 18.56 10.60 17.64
CA GLN A 222 17.99 11.18 18.87
C GLN A 222 16.84 12.17 18.67
N LEU A 223 16.69 12.78 17.48
CA LEU A 223 15.64 13.79 17.24
C LEU A 223 14.34 13.21 16.62
N GLU A 224 14.40 12.05 15.95
CA GLU A 224 13.20 11.39 15.40
C GLU A 224 12.21 10.89 16.47
N VAL A 225 12.68 10.64 17.70
CA VAL A 225 11.84 10.15 18.80
C VAL A 225 10.88 11.22 19.31
N GLN A 226 11.28 12.49 19.26
CA GLN A 226 10.54 13.58 19.91
C GLN A 226 9.43 14.17 19.02
N SER A 227 9.58 14.10 17.69
CA SER A 227 8.56 14.55 16.73
C SER A 227 7.42 13.53 16.56
N ARG A 228 7.70 12.23 16.69
CA ARG A 228 6.73 11.13 16.46
C ARG A 228 5.75 10.87 17.61
N MET A 229 5.84 11.59 18.73
CA MET A 229 4.92 11.44 19.87
C MET A 229 3.76 12.44 19.88
N SER A 230 3.69 13.40 18.94
CA SER A 230 2.67 14.46 18.94
C SER A 230 1.77 14.51 17.71
N ALA A 231 1.80 13.49 16.83
CA ALA A 231 0.91 13.34 15.68
C ALA A 231 0.49 11.87 15.53
#